data_AF-A0A256XJJ3-F1
#
_entry.id   AF-A0A256XJJ3-F1
#
_cell.length_a   1.000
_cell.length_b   1.000
_cell.length_c   1.000
_cell.angle_alpha   90.00
_cell.angle_beta   90.00
_cell.angle_gamma   90.00
#
_symmetry.space_group_name_H-M   'P 1'
#
loop_
_entity.id
_entity.type
_entity.pdbx_description
1 polymer ?
#
loop_
_entity_poly.entity_id
_entity_poly.type
_entity_poly.pdbx_seq_one_letter_code
_entity_poly.pdbx_strand_id
1 'polypeptide(L)'
;MKYLKDPKGKKIKLFCFMIIAITILTLSLAVVETYKESSSLIANVNIKTSQLDSVIQIEVLLVATLAGFFGALMGLGGGVIIVPVLTSIFNLKIHEAIAISIIGVVATSISGGSSYIAQRITNIRLAIFLETSTTLGAFLGALLTLIMPGKFLYIIFSVFAFYVSLAQLHSIKEEVKKISVRGFSNVLPDAVSKYLNLSGEYFDEREKIKVEYVGMLGIGGGFLKVSAMNLFMNIPLKVAIATSKFMICITAATSAVIYYVSGVVRLDLVAPLAVGTTIGATLGSRVMNKFKIKWLKLIFAFIMFYLGYAMLRKGLLLIFGLSLP
;
A
#
# COMPACT_ATOMS: atom_id res chain seq x y z
N MET A 1 0.75 30.23 -29.76
CA MET A 1 -0.19 29.49 -30.63
C MET A 1 0.58 28.39 -31.39
N LYS A 2 0.78 27.21 -30.78
CA LYS A 2 1.36 26.01 -31.41
C LYS A 2 1.08 24.78 -30.52
N TYR A 3 -0.19 24.59 -30.17
CA TYR A 3 -0.71 23.47 -29.37
C TYR A 3 -1.40 22.43 -30.27
N LEU A 4 -0.67 21.90 -31.25
CA LEU A 4 -1.12 20.76 -32.05
C LEU A 4 0.10 19.90 -32.38
N LYS A 5 0.54 19.07 -31.42
CA LYS A 5 1.36 17.89 -31.73
C LYS A 5 0.93 16.72 -30.82
N ASP A 6 0.03 15.95 -31.43
CA ASP A 6 -0.30 14.55 -31.21
C ASP A 6 -0.90 14.09 -29.85
N PRO A 7 -2.23 14.26 -29.68
CA PRO A 7 -2.98 13.62 -28.59
C PRO A 7 -3.19 12.11 -28.76
N LYS A 8 -2.92 11.52 -29.94
CA LYS A 8 -3.15 10.09 -30.22
C LYS A 8 -1.99 9.24 -29.71
N GLY A 9 -0.74 9.67 -29.92
CA GLY A 9 0.45 8.97 -29.42
C GLY A 9 0.52 8.84 -27.88
N LYS A 10 -0.03 9.81 -27.13
CA LYS A 10 -0.11 9.76 -25.65
C LYS A 10 -1.16 8.76 -25.13
N LYS A 11 -2.32 8.65 -25.79
CA LYS A 11 -3.35 7.66 -25.43
C LYS A 11 -2.89 6.23 -25.72
N ILE A 12 -2.22 6.00 -26.86
CA ILE A 12 -1.69 4.69 -27.26
C ILE A 12 -0.62 4.16 -26.28
N LYS A 13 0.23 5.04 -25.75
CA LYS A 13 1.28 4.67 -24.79
C LYS A 13 0.75 4.39 -23.37
N LEU A 14 -0.23 5.17 -22.91
CA LEU A 14 -0.95 4.88 -21.67
C LEU A 14 -1.68 3.53 -21.75
N PHE A 15 -2.22 3.23 -22.92
CA PHE A 15 -2.85 1.96 -23.24
C PHE A 15 -1.83 0.80 -23.23
N CYS A 16 -0.61 0.98 -23.74
CA CYS A 16 0.45 -0.05 -23.67
C CYS A 16 0.86 -0.39 -22.23
N PHE A 17 1.03 0.59 -21.34
CA PHE A 17 1.34 0.31 -19.93
C PHE A 17 0.17 -0.37 -19.21
N MET A 18 -1.06 0.02 -19.52
CA MET A 18 -2.26 -0.63 -18.99
C MET A 18 -2.38 -2.07 -19.50
N ILE A 19 -2.08 -2.32 -20.78
CA ILE A 19 -1.96 -3.66 -21.34
C ILE A 19 -0.90 -4.44 -20.59
N ILE A 20 0.31 -3.91 -20.36
CA ILE A 20 1.36 -4.63 -19.63
C ILE A 20 0.91 -4.99 -18.21
N ALA A 21 0.27 -4.09 -17.48
CA ALA A 21 -0.28 -4.39 -16.15
C ALA A 21 -1.40 -5.44 -16.20
N ILE A 22 -2.29 -5.36 -17.20
CA ILE A 22 -3.32 -6.38 -17.47
C ILE A 22 -2.68 -7.69 -17.92
N THR A 23 -1.57 -7.66 -18.65
CA THR A 23 -0.84 -8.83 -19.14
C THR A 23 -0.14 -9.52 -17.98
N ILE A 24 0.43 -8.77 -17.04
CA ILE A 24 1.00 -9.30 -15.79
C ILE A 24 -0.11 -9.87 -14.90
N LEU A 25 -1.26 -9.20 -14.80
CA LEU A 25 -2.41 -9.69 -14.05
C LEU A 25 -2.99 -10.98 -14.69
N THR A 26 -3.13 -11.02 -16.01
CA THR A 26 -3.59 -12.22 -16.75
C THR A 26 -2.55 -13.33 -16.74
N LEU A 27 -1.25 -13.01 -16.79
CA LEU A 27 -0.17 -13.99 -16.61
C LEU A 27 -0.16 -14.54 -15.18
N SER A 28 -0.43 -13.72 -14.16
CA SER A 28 -0.58 -14.19 -12.79
C SER A 28 -1.80 -15.12 -12.63
N LEU A 29 -2.89 -14.83 -13.34
CA LEU A 29 -4.07 -15.69 -13.43
C LEU A 29 -3.78 -16.99 -14.22
N ALA A 30 -2.97 -16.94 -15.28
CA ALA A 30 -2.59 -18.11 -16.07
C ALA A 30 -1.62 -19.05 -15.32
N VAL A 31 -0.66 -18.48 -14.58
CA VAL A 31 0.21 -19.25 -13.67
C VAL A 31 -0.63 -19.93 -12.59
N VAL A 32 -1.67 -19.26 -12.10
CA VAL A 32 -2.64 -19.83 -11.17
C VAL A 32 -3.43 -20.97 -11.79
N GLU A 33 -3.86 -20.84 -13.04
CA GLU A 33 -4.57 -21.90 -13.77
C GLU A 33 -3.68 -23.15 -13.95
N THR A 34 -2.40 -22.93 -14.29
CA THR A 34 -1.38 -23.99 -14.39
C THR A 34 -1.10 -24.67 -13.04
N TYR A 35 -1.11 -23.89 -11.94
CA TYR A 35 -0.96 -24.41 -10.58
C TYR A 35 -2.23 -25.14 -10.11
N LYS A 36 -3.41 -24.70 -10.54
CA LYS A 36 -4.71 -25.30 -10.24
C LYS A 36 -4.87 -26.64 -10.96
N GLU A 37 -4.40 -26.76 -12.20
CA GLU A 37 -4.26 -28.07 -12.88
C GLU A 37 -3.33 -29.00 -12.09
N SER A 38 -2.18 -28.48 -11.63
CA SER A 38 -1.24 -29.26 -10.80
C SER A 38 -1.80 -29.64 -9.42
N SER A 39 -2.68 -28.81 -8.83
CA SER A 39 -3.33 -29.02 -7.52
C SER A 39 -4.63 -29.83 -7.61
N SER A 40 -5.23 -29.93 -8.80
CA SER A 40 -6.41 -30.78 -9.05
C SER A 40 -6.11 -32.28 -8.90
N LEU A 41 -4.82 -32.66 -8.94
CA LEU A 41 -4.33 -33.98 -8.55
C LEU A 41 -4.26 -34.18 -7.02
N ILE A 42 -4.45 -33.14 -6.19
CA ILE A 42 -4.23 -33.19 -4.73
C ILE A 42 -5.46 -32.79 -3.88
N ALA A 43 -6.46 -32.05 -4.36
CA ALA A 43 -7.35 -31.35 -3.43
C ALA A 43 -8.85 -31.68 -3.49
N ASN A 44 -9.25 -32.70 -2.72
CA ASN A 44 -10.51 -32.65 -1.94
C ASN A 44 -10.39 -31.49 -0.92
N VAL A 45 -10.64 -30.26 -1.36
CA VAL A 45 -10.69 -29.08 -0.47
C VAL A 45 -11.99 -29.12 0.33
N ASN A 46 -11.91 -29.68 1.53
CA ASN A 46 -13.00 -29.57 2.51
C ASN A 46 -12.97 -28.14 3.09
N ILE A 47 -13.81 -27.26 2.55
CA ILE A 47 -13.98 -25.88 3.04
C ILE A 47 -14.64 -25.96 4.42
N LYS A 48 -13.83 -25.99 5.49
CA LYS A 48 -14.32 -25.76 6.85
C LYS A 48 -14.70 -24.29 7.01
N THR A 49 -15.93 -23.92 6.68
CA THR A 49 -16.59 -22.75 7.25
C THR A 49 -16.91 -23.06 8.72
N SER A 50 -15.92 -22.92 9.61
CA SER A 50 -16.22 -22.84 11.04
C SER A 50 -17.00 -21.55 11.27
N GLN A 51 -18.25 -21.65 11.72
CA GLN A 51 -19.01 -20.49 12.16
C GLN A 51 -18.22 -19.80 13.29
N LEU A 52 -17.59 -18.67 12.98
CA LEU A 52 -16.93 -17.85 13.98
C LEU A 52 -17.99 -17.15 14.83
N ASP A 53 -17.75 -17.07 16.13
CA ASP A 53 -18.59 -16.29 17.03
C ASP A 53 -18.77 -14.86 16.49
N SER A 54 -20.03 -14.39 16.50
CA SER A 54 -20.41 -13.05 16.03
C SER A 54 -19.57 -11.95 16.70
N VAL A 55 -19.12 -12.18 17.93
CA VAL A 55 -18.23 -11.28 18.69
C VAL A 55 -16.90 -11.08 17.97
N ILE A 56 -16.23 -12.16 17.54
CA ILE A 56 -14.93 -12.09 16.85
C ILE A 56 -15.08 -11.35 15.52
N GLN A 57 -16.19 -11.56 14.80
CA GLN A 57 -16.45 -10.84 13.55
C GLN A 57 -16.59 -9.33 13.77
N ILE A 58 -17.25 -8.92 14.85
CA ILE A 58 -17.39 -7.50 15.22
C ILE A 58 -16.04 -6.91 15.63
N GLU A 59 -15.23 -7.62 16.42
CA GLU A 59 -13.89 -7.15 16.79
C GLU A 59 -13.01 -6.94 15.57
N VAL A 60 -13.02 -7.90 14.65
CA VAL A 60 -12.26 -7.82 13.38
C VAL A 60 -12.76 -6.67 12.52
N LEU A 61 -14.07 -6.44 12.44
CA LEU A 61 -14.66 -5.30 11.73
C LEU A 61 -14.19 -3.96 12.32
N LEU A 62 -14.18 -3.82 13.64
CA LEU A 62 -13.76 -2.59 14.32
C LEU A 62 -12.27 -2.31 14.11
N VAL A 63 -11.43 -3.33 14.32
CA VAL A 63 -9.99 -3.26 14.05
C VAL A 63 -9.73 -2.92 12.58
N ALA A 64 -10.42 -3.59 11.66
CA ALA A 64 -10.30 -3.36 10.23
C ALA A 64 -10.73 -1.95 9.84
N THR A 65 -11.73 -1.38 10.51
CA THR A 65 -12.17 0.01 10.31
C THR A 65 -11.08 0.99 10.72
N LEU A 66 -10.48 0.82 11.90
CA LEU A 66 -9.37 1.65 12.34
C LEU A 66 -8.14 1.50 11.42
N ALA A 67 -7.81 0.26 11.06
CA ALA A 67 -6.69 -0.04 10.17
C ALA A 67 -6.93 0.51 8.75
N GLY A 68 -8.15 0.47 8.24
CA GLY A 68 -8.53 1.07 6.97
C GLY A 68 -8.45 2.59 7.00
N PHE A 69 -8.90 3.21 8.10
CA PHE A 69 -8.83 4.66 8.32
C PHE A 69 -7.39 5.16 8.29
N PHE A 70 -6.52 4.63 9.16
CA PHE A 70 -5.11 4.98 9.18
C PHE A 70 -4.38 4.52 7.92
N GLY A 71 -4.73 3.36 7.39
CA GLY A 71 -4.19 2.83 6.14
C GLY A 71 -4.42 3.77 4.96
N ALA A 72 -5.61 4.38 4.86
CA ALA A 72 -5.92 5.41 3.86
C ALA A 72 -5.12 6.69 4.11
N LEU A 73 -5.11 7.20 5.35
CA LEU A 73 -4.34 8.39 5.73
C LEU A 73 -2.83 8.28 5.43
N MET A 74 -2.27 7.06 5.45
CA MET A 74 -0.83 6.82 5.30
C MET A 74 -0.41 6.28 3.94
N GLY A 75 -1.36 5.88 3.08
CA GLY A 75 -1.05 5.34 1.75
C GLY A 75 -0.38 3.96 1.75
N LEU A 76 -0.51 3.19 2.84
CA LEU A 76 0.11 1.87 3.04
C LEU A 76 -0.82 0.67 2.80
N GLY A 77 -2.10 0.91 2.50
CA GLY A 77 -3.05 -0.19 2.28
C GLY A 77 -3.65 -0.81 3.55
N GLY A 78 -3.25 -0.38 4.75
CA GLY A 78 -3.82 -0.89 6.02
C GLY A 78 -3.27 -2.26 6.47
N GLY A 79 -2.73 -3.06 5.55
CA GLY A 79 -2.10 -4.36 5.85
C GLY A 79 -0.98 -4.27 6.88
N VAL A 80 -0.23 -3.17 6.87
CA VAL A 80 0.83 -2.91 7.86
C VAL A 80 0.29 -2.77 9.29
N ILE A 81 -0.98 -2.43 9.45
CA ILE A 81 -1.66 -2.36 10.75
C ILE A 81 -2.37 -3.68 11.05
N ILE A 82 -3.04 -4.25 10.04
CA ILE A 82 -3.82 -5.48 10.16
C ILE A 82 -2.93 -6.67 10.55
N VAL A 83 -1.76 -6.85 9.92
CA VAL A 83 -0.91 -8.03 10.17
C VAL A 83 -0.44 -8.10 11.63
N PRO A 84 0.15 -7.04 12.23
CA PRO A 84 0.51 -7.07 13.64
C PRO A 84 -0.67 -7.29 14.58
N VAL A 85 -1.84 -6.74 14.25
CA VAL A 85 -3.03 -6.87 15.09
C VAL A 85 -3.60 -8.28 15.03
N LEU A 86 -3.75 -8.85 13.84
CA LEU A 86 -4.21 -10.22 13.64
C LEU A 86 -3.25 -11.24 14.27
N THR A 87 -1.96 -11.02 14.14
CA THR A 87 -0.97 -11.90 14.79
C THR A 87 -0.95 -11.71 16.30
N SER A 88 -1.06 -10.49 16.83
CA SER A 88 -0.88 -10.22 18.27
C SER A 88 -2.13 -10.40 19.12
N ILE A 89 -3.28 -9.98 18.63
CA ILE A 89 -4.55 -10.07 19.36
C ILE A 89 -5.23 -11.42 19.08
N PHE A 90 -5.33 -11.80 17.81
CA PHE A 90 -6.04 -13.02 17.40
C PHE A 90 -5.14 -14.26 17.32
N ASN A 91 -3.84 -14.12 17.62
CA ASN A 91 -2.84 -15.19 17.62
C ASN A 91 -2.80 -16.01 16.31
N LEU A 92 -3.14 -15.38 15.19
CA LEU A 92 -3.05 -16.01 13.89
C LEU A 92 -1.60 -16.22 13.48
N LYS A 93 -1.36 -17.28 12.70
CA LYS A 93 -0.07 -17.48 12.04
C LYS A 93 0.19 -16.30 11.11
N ILE A 94 1.45 -15.87 11.03
CA ILE A 94 1.80 -14.68 10.24
C ILE A 94 1.46 -14.83 8.76
N HIS A 95 1.59 -16.02 8.18
CA HIS A 95 1.20 -16.30 6.79
C HIS A 95 -0.31 -16.11 6.58
N GLU A 96 -1.15 -16.59 7.50
CA GLU A 96 -2.60 -16.39 7.47
C GLU A 96 -2.96 -14.91 7.63
N ALA A 97 -2.31 -14.22 8.58
CA ALA A 97 -2.54 -12.80 8.81
C ALA A 97 -2.17 -11.95 7.58
N ILE A 98 -1.06 -12.26 6.90
CA ILE A 98 -0.64 -11.60 5.65
C ILE A 98 -1.69 -11.86 4.56
N ALA A 99 -2.08 -13.12 4.37
CA ALA A 99 -3.06 -13.52 3.35
C ALA A 99 -4.43 -12.87 3.55
N ILE A 100 -4.94 -12.80 4.78
CA ILE A 100 -6.21 -12.14 5.09
C ILE A 100 -6.07 -10.62 4.91
N SER A 101 -4.96 -10.05 5.39
CA SER A 101 -4.73 -8.60 5.31
C SER A 101 -4.70 -8.08 3.88
N ILE A 102 -4.15 -8.85 2.92
CA ILE A 102 -4.01 -8.37 1.55
C ILE A 102 -5.37 -8.20 0.86
N ILE A 103 -6.36 -9.04 1.22
CA ILE A 103 -7.72 -8.91 0.69
C ILE A 103 -8.36 -7.63 1.25
N GLY A 104 -8.17 -7.35 2.54
CA GLY A 104 -8.56 -6.06 3.13
C GLY A 104 -7.83 -4.88 2.48
N VAL A 105 -6.56 -5.04 2.13
CA VAL A 105 -5.76 -4.01 1.45
C VAL A 105 -6.35 -3.69 0.07
N VAL A 106 -6.82 -4.69 -0.68
CA VAL A 106 -7.53 -4.47 -1.95
C VAL A 106 -8.78 -3.63 -1.70
N ALA A 107 -9.63 -4.02 -0.76
CA ALA A 107 -10.88 -3.30 -0.45
C ALA A 107 -10.62 -1.85 0.00
N THR A 108 -9.68 -1.65 0.93
CA THR A 108 -9.24 -0.33 1.40
C THR A 108 -8.67 0.53 0.26
N SER A 109 -8.00 -0.08 -0.73
CA SER A 109 -7.35 0.66 -1.81
C SER A 109 -8.33 1.05 -2.91
N ILE A 110 -9.34 0.24 -3.19
CA ILE A 110 -10.46 0.62 -4.08
C ILE A 110 -11.21 1.82 -3.49
N SER A 111 -11.61 1.73 -2.22
CA SER A 111 -12.35 2.80 -1.53
C SER A 111 -11.53 4.08 -1.37
N GLY A 112 -10.32 3.98 -0.82
CA GLY A 112 -9.46 5.14 -0.60
C GLY A 112 -8.92 5.74 -1.90
N GLY A 113 -8.51 4.88 -2.85
CA GLY A 113 -7.98 5.30 -4.15
C GLY A 113 -9.02 6.02 -4.99
N SER A 114 -10.25 5.50 -5.10
CA SER A 114 -11.34 6.17 -5.81
C SER A 114 -11.66 7.55 -5.23
N SER A 115 -11.67 7.65 -3.89
CA SER A 115 -11.86 8.92 -3.19
C SER A 115 -10.75 9.95 -3.50
N TYR A 116 -9.49 9.52 -3.57
CA TYR A 116 -8.39 10.42 -3.92
C TYR A 116 -8.32 10.80 -5.40
N ILE A 117 -8.82 9.94 -6.29
CA ILE A 117 -9.00 10.28 -7.71
C ILE A 117 -10.09 11.34 -7.84
N ALA A 118 -11.21 11.17 -7.13
CA ALA A 118 -12.29 12.16 -7.11
C ALA A 118 -11.83 13.52 -6.58
N GLN A 119 -10.94 13.53 -5.58
CA GLN A 119 -10.30 14.74 -5.04
C GLN A 119 -9.19 15.33 -5.96
N ARG A 120 -8.85 14.68 -7.08
CA ARG A 120 -7.78 15.10 -8.02
C ARG A 120 -6.38 15.24 -7.38
N ILE A 121 -6.11 14.51 -6.31
CA ILE A 121 -4.80 14.49 -5.63
C ILE A 121 -3.86 13.45 -6.27
N THR A 122 -4.43 12.39 -6.84
CA THR A 122 -3.69 11.23 -7.38
C THR A 122 -2.95 11.56 -8.68
N ASN A 123 -1.64 11.26 -8.74
CA ASN A 123 -0.87 11.34 -9.98
C ASN A 123 -0.93 10.00 -10.74
N ILE A 124 -1.92 9.86 -11.62
CA ILE A 124 -2.19 8.60 -12.34
C ILE A 124 -1.01 8.20 -13.26
N ARG A 125 -0.29 9.17 -13.84
CA ARG A 125 0.84 8.87 -14.74
C ARG A 125 2.00 8.25 -13.98
N LEU A 126 2.32 8.86 -12.83
CA LEU A 126 3.33 8.33 -11.92
C LEU A 126 2.94 6.94 -11.42
N ALA A 127 1.67 6.76 -11.05
CA ALA A 127 1.16 5.47 -10.60
C ALA A 127 1.36 4.39 -11.67
N ILE A 128 0.90 4.61 -12.90
CA ILE A 128 1.00 3.60 -13.97
C ILE A 128 2.45 3.23 -14.27
N PHE A 129 3.35 4.23 -14.26
CA PHE A 129 4.77 3.97 -14.47
C PHE A 129 5.36 3.10 -13.37
N LEU A 130 5.21 3.51 -12.11
CA LEU A 130 5.75 2.77 -10.97
C LEU A 130 5.05 1.42 -10.78
N GLU A 131 3.77 1.30 -11.15
CA GLU A 131 2.96 0.12 -10.86
C GLU A 131 3.56 -1.11 -11.51
N THR A 132 3.98 -1.03 -12.78
CA THR A 132 4.62 -2.15 -13.49
C THR A 132 5.77 -2.79 -12.72
N SER A 133 6.70 -1.98 -12.19
CA SER A 133 7.82 -2.48 -11.39
C SER A 133 7.36 -3.08 -10.06
N THR A 134 6.35 -2.47 -9.43
CA THR A 134 5.88 -2.92 -8.12
C THR A 134 4.96 -4.12 -8.17
N THR A 135 4.24 -4.35 -9.28
CA THR A 135 3.44 -5.56 -9.50
C THR A 135 4.34 -6.78 -9.62
N LEU A 136 5.45 -6.66 -10.36
CA LEU A 136 6.47 -7.71 -10.41
C LEU A 136 7.07 -7.96 -9.02
N GLY A 137 7.41 -6.90 -8.28
CA GLY A 137 7.89 -7.03 -6.90
C GLY A 137 6.86 -7.68 -5.95
N ALA A 138 5.57 -7.36 -6.09
CA ALA A 138 4.49 -7.93 -5.29
C ALA A 138 4.25 -9.42 -5.62
N PHE A 139 4.37 -9.79 -6.89
CA PHE A 139 4.30 -11.18 -7.34
C PHE A 139 5.44 -12.00 -6.74
N LEU A 140 6.70 -11.57 -6.93
CA LEU A 140 7.88 -12.25 -6.39
C LEU A 140 7.87 -12.28 -4.86
N GLY A 141 7.48 -11.17 -4.22
CA GLY A 141 7.40 -11.06 -2.77
C GLY A 141 6.34 -11.99 -2.16
N ALA A 142 5.20 -12.17 -2.82
CA ALA A 142 4.17 -13.10 -2.37
C ALA A 142 4.65 -14.56 -2.43
N LEU A 143 5.32 -14.95 -3.51
CA LEU A 143 5.94 -16.28 -3.62
C LEU A 143 7.02 -16.50 -2.56
N LEU A 144 7.89 -15.52 -2.36
CA LEU A 144 8.95 -15.57 -1.34
C LEU A 144 8.37 -15.68 0.08
N THR A 145 7.27 -14.99 0.35
CA THR A 145 6.60 -15.03 1.67
C THR A 145 6.08 -16.43 2.00
N LEU A 146 5.54 -17.15 1.02
CA LEU A 146 5.01 -18.50 1.23
C LEU A 146 6.08 -19.52 1.63
N ILE A 147 7.31 -19.37 1.12
CA ILE A 147 8.42 -20.27 1.45
C ILE A 147 9.21 -19.83 2.68
N MET A 148 9.00 -18.60 3.15
CA MET A 148 9.78 -18.02 4.24
C MET A 148 9.27 -18.47 5.61
N PRO A 149 10.16 -18.88 6.54
CA PRO A 149 9.77 -19.18 7.91
C PRO A 149 9.19 -17.95 8.62
N GLY A 150 8.09 -18.14 9.36
CA GLY A 150 7.34 -17.03 9.98
C GLY A 150 8.17 -16.13 10.90
N LYS A 151 9.19 -16.69 11.57
CA LYS A 151 10.12 -15.94 12.43
C LYS A 151 10.85 -14.82 11.68
N PHE A 152 11.26 -15.05 10.44
CA PHE A 152 11.94 -14.03 9.62
C PHE A 152 10.96 -12.97 9.13
N LEU A 153 9.72 -13.34 8.82
CA LEU A 153 8.68 -12.39 8.44
C LEU A 153 8.43 -11.35 9.54
N TYR A 154 8.40 -11.76 10.81
CA TYR A 154 8.28 -10.83 11.94
C TYR A 154 9.43 -9.83 12.00
N ILE A 155 10.68 -10.29 11.82
CA ILE A 155 11.87 -9.42 11.84
C ILE A 155 11.89 -8.47 10.64
N ILE A 156 11.58 -8.96 9.44
CA ILE A 156 11.50 -8.13 8.23
C ILE A 156 10.47 -7.03 8.44
N PHE A 157 9.30 -7.38 8.97
CA PHE A 157 8.24 -6.42 9.25
C PHE A 157 8.66 -5.39 10.29
N SER A 158 9.35 -5.80 11.36
CA SER A 158 9.81 -4.86 12.40
C SER A 158 10.85 -3.89 11.86
N VAL A 159 11.86 -4.39 11.13
CA VAL A 159 12.90 -3.55 10.52
C VAL A 159 12.27 -2.56 9.55
N PHE A 160 11.36 -3.04 8.70
CA PHE A 160 10.59 -2.20 7.79
C PHE A 160 9.81 -1.12 8.53
N ALA A 161 9.11 -1.47 9.60
CA ALA A 161 8.28 -0.54 10.34
C ALA A 161 9.10 0.56 11.05
N PHE A 162 10.23 0.19 11.66
CA PHE A 162 11.16 1.16 12.25
C PHE A 162 11.78 2.08 11.19
N TYR A 163 12.20 1.53 10.04
CA TYR A 163 12.71 2.33 8.94
C TYR A 163 11.70 3.40 8.49
N VAL A 164 10.45 2.99 8.24
CA VAL A 164 9.38 3.92 7.84
C VAL A 164 9.15 4.97 8.92
N SER A 165 9.11 4.57 10.19
CA SER A 165 8.93 5.50 11.30
C SER A 165 10.00 6.60 11.32
N LEU A 166 11.28 6.20 11.25
CA LEU A 166 12.41 7.13 11.25
C LEU A 166 12.43 8.02 10.00
N ALA A 167 12.16 7.45 8.83
CA ALA A 167 12.09 8.20 7.57
C ALA A 167 10.99 9.29 7.61
N GLN A 168 9.85 9.00 8.24
CA GLN A 168 8.79 9.99 8.41
C GLN A 168 9.19 11.10 9.37
N LEU A 169 9.82 10.79 10.51
CA LEU A 169 10.28 11.79 11.48
C LEU A 169 11.34 12.72 10.88
N HIS A 170 12.31 12.16 10.17
CA HIS A 170 13.40 12.92 9.55
C HIS A 170 12.86 13.95 8.55
N SER A 171 11.90 13.57 7.73
CA SER A 171 11.40 14.38 6.63
C SER A 171 10.32 15.42 7.00
N ILE A 172 9.95 15.55 8.29
CA ILE A 172 8.92 16.52 8.72
C ILE A 172 9.34 17.95 8.41
N LYS A 173 10.53 18.36 8.88
CA LYS A 173 10.99 19.75 8.79
C LYS A 173 11.17 20.19 7.34
N GLU A 174 11.78 19.32 6.53
CA GLU A 174 12.02 19.58 5.11
C GLU A 174 10.73 19.74 4.33
N GLU A 175 9.74 18.88 4.57
CA GLU A 175 8.48 18.95 3.83
C GLU A 175 7.66 20.18 4.20
N VAL A 176 7.57 20.51 5.49
CA VAL A 176 6.89 21.74 5.94
C VAL A 176 7.54 22.98 5.31
N LYS A 177 8.87 23.01 5.23
CA LYS A 177 9.61 24.10 4.57
C LYS A 177 9.34 24.15 3.07
N LYS A 178 9.36 23.00 2.36
CA LYS A 178 9.09 22.95 0.92
C LYS A 178 7.70 23.49 0.56
N ILE A 179 6.71 23.31 1.42
CA ILE A 179 5.35 23.83 1.16
C ILE A 179 5.30 25.33 1.34
N SER A 180 5.91 25.87 2.39
CA SER A 180 5.87 27.32 2.65
C SER A 180 6.60 28.14 1.59
N VAL A 181 7.67 27.61 0.99
CA VAL A 181 8.48 28.31 -0.03
C VAL A 181 8.21 27.86 -1.47
N ARG A 182 7.15 27.08 -1.71
CA ARG A 182 6.87 26.45 -3.03
C ARG A 182 8.06 25.67 -3.59
N GLY A 183 8.84 25.04 -2.72
CA GLY A 183 10.03 24.27 -3.06
C GLY A 183 9.77 23.04 -3.93
N PHE A 184 8.54 22.55 -4.00
CA PHE A 184 8.18 21.42 -4.86
C PHE A 184 8.13 21.76 -6.36
N SER A 185 7.86 23.02 -6.72
CA SER A 185 7.86 23.48 -8.12
C SER A 185 9.24 23.99 -8.58
N ASN A 186 10.12 24.34 -7.63
CA ASN A 186 11.45 24.92 -7.90
C ASN A 186 12.51 23.85 -8.20
N VAL A 187 12.17 22.85 -9.01
CA VAL A 187 13.03 21.72 -9.31
C VAL A 187 13.03 21.43 -10.80
N LEU A 188 14.21 21.24 -11.38
CA LEU A 188 14.35 20.95 -12.81
C LEU A 188 13.90 19.50 -13.10
N PRO A 189 12.96 19.30 -14.04
CA PRO A 189 12.51 17.95 -14.40
C PRO A 189 13.65 17.17 -15.05
N ASP A 190 13.87 15.94 -14.59
CA ASP A 190 14.76 14.98 -15.25
C ASP A 190 14.17 14.48 -16.58
N ALA A 191 14.99 13.84 -17.42
CA ALA A 191 14.59 13.40 -18.75
C ALA A 191 13.34 12.51 -18.72
N VAL A 192 13.26 11.60 -17.73
CA VAL A 192 12.11 10.71 -17.56
C VAL A 192 10.89 11.46 -17.08
N SER A 193 11.02 12.39 -16.12
CA SER A 193 9.91 13.25 -15.68
C SER A 193 9.34 14.11 -16.81
N LYS A 194 10.21 14.69 -17.65
CA LYS A 194 9.78 15.46 -18.82
C LYS A 194 9.07 14.59 -19.84
N TYR A 195 9.57 13.37 -20.06
CA TYR A 195 8.95 12.41 -20.98
C TYR A 195 7.57 11.93 -20.50
N LEU A 196 7.45 11.58 -19.21
CA LEU A 196 6.21 11.05 -18.62
C LEU A 196 5.24 12.14 -18.14
N ASN A 197 5.67 13.41 -18.14
CA ASN A 197 4.93 14.56 -17.64
C ASN A 197 4.44 14.32 -16.20
N LEU A 198 5.39 14.07 -15.29
CA LEU A 198 5.14 13.71 -13.89
C LEU A 198 4.82 14.91 -12.99
N SER A 199 4.95 16.13 -13.51
CA SER A 199 4.50 17.34 -12.81
C SER A 199 2.99 17.35 -12.63
N GLY A 200 2.53 17.91 -11.53
CA GLY A 200 1.12 18.05 -11.23
C GLY A 200 0.86 19.13 -10.21
N GLU A 201 -0.41 19.26 -9.86
CA GLU A 201 -0.89 20.22 -8.88
C GLU A 201 -2.04 19.61 -8.09
N TYR A 202 -2.17 20.00 -6.82
CA TYR A 202 -3.34 19.67 -6.01
C TYR A 202 -3.71 20.84 -5.10
N PHE A 203 -4.96 20.89 -4.67
CA PHE A 203 -5.42 21.88 -3.69
C PHE A 203 -5.33 21.28 -2.29
N ASP A 204 -4.53 21.90 -1.43
CA ASP A 204 -4.41 21.51 -0.03
C ASP A 204 -5.54 22.16 0.78
N GLU A 205 -6.54 21.38 1.20
CA GLU A 205 -7.70 21.89 1.95
C GLU A 205 -7.32 22.48 3.31
N ARG A 206 -6.26 21.97 3.93
CA ARG A 206 -5.83 22.44 5.25
C ARG A 206 -5.12 23.78 5.16
N GLU A 207 -4.15 23.88 4.25
CA GLU A 207 -3.36 25.09 4.07
C GLU A 207 -4.05 26.11 3.16
N LYS A 208 -5.15 25.71 2.47
CA LYS A 208 -5.93 26.51 1.51
C LYS A 208 -5.07 27.07 0.37
N ILE A 209 -4.05 26.33 -0.03
CA ILE A 209 -3.14 26.70 -1.11
C ILE A 209 -3.14 25.66 -2.21
N LYS A 210 -2.85 26.11 -3.43
CA LYS A 210 -2.55 25.23 -4.56
C LYS A 210 -1.07 24.86 -4.50
N VAL A 211 -0.78 23.57 -4.40
CA VAL A 211 0.59 23.04 -4.35
C VAL A 211 0.92 22.45 -5.71
N GLU A 212 1.83 23.12 -6.41
CA GLU A 212 2.43 22.66 -7.67
C GLU A 212 3.72 21.89 -7.37
N TYR A 213 3.96 20.81 -8.13
CA TYR A 213 5.15 19.98 -7.94
C TYR A 213 5.68 19.43 -9.25
N VAL A 214 6.99 19.23 -9.30
CA VAL A 214 7.69 18.52 -10.38
C VAL A 214 8.29 17.25 -9.79
N GLY A 215 7.76 16.09 -10.20
CA GLY A 215 8.32 14.80 -9.82
C GLY A 215 9.66 14.55 -10.50
N MET A 216 10.61 13.93 -9.82
CA MET A 216 11.90 13.51 -10.38
C MET A 216 12.07 12.00 -10.26
N LEU A 217 12.46 11.30 -11.32
CA LEU A 217 12.68 9.84 -11.26
C LEU A 217 14.14 9.46 -11.09
N GLY A 218 15.06 10.27 -11.63
CA GLY A 218 16.50 9.99 -11.76
C GLY A 218 17.34 9.85 -10.49
N ILE A 219 16.76 9.71 -9.29
CA ILE A 219 17.48 9.55 -8.01
C ILE A 219 17.47 8.09 -7.48
N GLY A 220 16.75 7.17 -8.14
CA GLY A 220 16.80 5.74 -7.81
C GLY A 220 15.45 5.20 -7.34
N GLY A 221 14.86 4.35 -8.17
CA GLY A 221 13.58 3.69 -7.91
C GLY A 221 13.73 2.45 -7.04
N GLY A 222 13.67 2.63 -5.73
CA GLY A 222 13.48 1.58 -4.70
C GLY A 222 13.76 2.15 -3.32
N PHE A 223 13.01 1.91 -2.24
CA PHE A 223 12.47 0.59 -1.84
C PHE A 223 11.09 0.63 -1.16
N LEU A 224 10.35 1.76 -1.15
CA LEU A 224 8.96 1.83 -0.65
C LEU A 224 8.13 2.94 -1.31
N LYS A 225 6.96 2.64 -1.90
CA LYS A 225 6.17 3.55 -2.75
C LYS A 225 6.01 4.97 -2.18
N VAL A 226 5.42 5.12 -0.98
CA VAL A 226 5.11 6.44 -0.40
C VAL A 226 6.37 7.21 -0.03
N SER A 227 7.30 6.59 0.71
CA SER A 227 8.54 7.24 1.12
C SER A 227 9.45 7.55 -0.06
N ALA A 228 9.51 6.67 -1.08
CA ALA A 228 10.31 6.90 -2.26
C ALA A 228 9.78 8.08 -3.08
N MET A 229 8.47 8.14 -3.30
CA MET A 229 7.85 9.29 -3.95
C MET A 229 8.14 10.60 -3.21
N ASN A 230 8.01 10.59 -1.88
CA ASN A 230 8.22 11.79 -1.08
C ASN A 230 9.68 12.25 -1.03
N LEU A 231 10.57 11.35 -0.61
CA LEU A 231 11.95 11.68 -0.27
C LEU A 231 12.84 11.78 -1.51
N PHE A 232 12.68 10.85 -2.45
CA PHE A 232 13.57 10.75 -3.61
C PHE A 232 12.98 11.37 -4.86
N MET A 233 11.65 11.33 -5.02
CA MET A 233 11.00 11.79 -6.26
C MET A 233 10.41 13.18 -6.17
N ASN A 234 10.61 13.90 -5.07
CA ASN A 234 10.11 15.25 -4.86
C ASN A 234 8.58 15.38 -5.06
N ILE A 235 7.82 14.35 -4.65
CA ILE A 235 6.36 14.36 -4.69
C ILE A 235 5.82 14.74 -3.30
N PRO A 236 4.91 15.72 -3.16
CA PRO A 236 4.30 16.05 -1.87
C PRO A 236 3.66 14.84 -1.19
N LEU A 237 3.71 14.73 0.14
CA LEU A 237 3.23 13.55 0.88
C LEU A 237 1.78 13.18 0.55
N LYS A 238 0.89 14.18 0.48
CA LYS A 238 -0.53 13.95 0.18
C LYS A 238 -0.73 13.32 -1.20
N VAL A 239 0.06 13.75 -2.19
CA VAL A 239 0.08 13.18 -3.54
C VAL A 239 0.69 11.78 -3.53
N ALA A 240 1.78 11.56 -2.79
CA ALA A 240 2.42 10.25 -2.65
C ALA A 240 1.47 9.23 -2.00
N ILE A 241 0.74 9.62 -0.95
CA ILE A 241 -0.29 8.80 -0.29
C ILE A 241 -1.39 8.43 -1.28
N ALA A 242 -1.96 9.41 -1.98
CA ALA A 242 -3.03 9.21 -2.94
C ALA A 242 -2.61 8.30 -4.10
N THR A 243 -1.45 8.58 -4.69
CA THR A 243 -0.85 7.82 -5.80
C THR A 243 -0.57 6.38 -5.38
N SER A 244 0.04 6.18 -4.21
CA SER A 244 0.29 4.85 -3.65
C SER A 244 -1.01 4.09 -3.43
N LYS A 245 -2.07 4.75 -2.95
CA LYS A 245 -3.35 4.08 -2.68
C LYS A 245 -3.98 3.50 -3.94
N PHE A 246 -3.92 4.23 -5.05
CA PHE A 246 -4.38 3.72 -6.34
C PHE A 246 -3.53 2.52 -6.81
N MET A 247 -2.21 2.64 -6.72
CA MET A 247 -1.26 1.58 -7.06
C MET A 247 -1.46 0.30 -6.22
N ILE A 248 -1.71 0.44 -4.92
CA ILE A 248 -1.86 -0.70 -4.00
C ILE A 248 -3.01 -1.61 -4.41
N CYS A 249 -4.05 -1.11 -5.08
CA CYS A 249 -5.15 -1.94 -5.57
C CYS A 249 -4.66 -3.08 -6.49
N ILE A 250 -3.79 -2.78 -7.46
CA ILE A 250 -3.34 -3.75 -8.48
C ILE A 250 -2.28 -4.69 -7.89
N THR A 251 -1.26 -4.14 -7.23
CA THR A 251 -0.26 -4.93 -6.49
C THR A 251 -0.87 -5.87 -5.46
N ALA A 252 -1.80 -5.39 -4.63
CA ALA A 252 -2.43 -6.22 -3.61
C ALA A 252 -3.34 -7.29 -4.23
N ALA A 253 -4.05 -6.99 -5.32
CA ALA A 253 -4.84 -7.99 -6.04
C ALA A 253 -3.95 -9.13 -6.56
N THR A 254 -2.78 -8.79 -7.11
CA THR A 254 -1.78 -9.77 -7.58
C THR A 254 -1.35 -10.72 -6.46
N SER A 255 -0.98 -10.18 -5.29
CA SER A 255 -0.60 -11.01 -4.14
C SER A 255 -1.80 -11.75 -3.51
N ALA A 256 -3.00 -11.17 -3.53
CA ALA A 256 -4.22 -11.80 -3.00
C ALA A 256 -4.59 -13.06 -3.76
N VAL A 257 -4.48 -13.04 -5.09
CA VAL A 257 -4.70 -14.23 -5.92
C VAL A 257 -3.71 -15.34 -5.54
N ILE A 258 -2.42 -15.03 -5.38
CA ILE A 258 -1.40 -16.01 -4.98
C ILE A 258 -1.74 -16.63 -3.63
N TYR A 259 -2.07 -15.82 -2.62
CA TYR A 259 -2.39 -16.32 -1.29
C TYR A 259 -3.69 -17.13 -1.27
N TYR A 260 -4.71 -16.72 -2.03
CA TYR A 260 -5.96 -17.46 -2.16
C TYR A 260 -5.73 -18.86 -2.75
N VAL A 261 -4.94 -18.95 -3.82
CA VAL A 261 -4.64 -20.20 -4.51
C VAL A 261 -3.73 -21.11 -3.67
N SER A 262 -2.86 -20.52 -2.84
CA SER A 262 -2.04 -21.29 -1.89
C SER A 262 -2.83 -21.92 -0.73
N GLY A 263 -4.13 -21.61 -0.59
CA GLY A 263 -4.99 -22.17 0.47
C GLY A 263 -4.75 -21.60 1.87
N VAL A 264 -3.95 -20.54 2.01
CA VAL A 264 -3.58 -19.92 3.29
C VAL A 264 -4.64 -18.91 3.77
N VAL A 265 -5.56 -18.50 2.89
CA VAL A 265 -6.61 -17.54 3.21
C VAL A 265 -7.72 -18.19 4.02
N ARG A 266 -7.95 -17.70 5.24
CA ARG A 266 -9.15 -18.04 6.01
C ARG A 266 -10.31 -17.10 5.65
N LEU A 267 -11.33 -17.64 4.99
CA LEU A 267 -12.45 -16.86 4.42
C LEU A 267 -13.44 -16.32 5.45
N ASP A 268 -13.51 -16.95 6.62
CA ASP A 268 -14.29 -16.54 7.79
C ASP A 268 -14.00 -15.11 8.24
N LEU A 269 -12.74 -14.68 8.16
CA LEU A 269 -12.30 -13.36 8.59
C LEU A 269 -12.30 -12.31 7.46
N VAL A 270 -12.40 -12.75 6.21
CA VAL A 270 -12.25 -11.85 5.05
C VAL A 270 -13.42 -10.88 4.93
N ALA A 271 -14.65 -11.34 5.11
CA ALA A 271 -15.84 -10.50 4.97
C ALA A 271 -15.87 -9.32 5.96
N PRO A 272 -15.80 -9.52 7.29
CA PRO A 272 -15.80 -8.40 8.23
C PRO A 272 -14.58 -7.48 8.03
N LEU A 273 -13.43 -8.06 7.68
CA LEU A 273 -12.22 -7.28 7.41
C LEU A 273 -12.37 -6.39 6.17
N ALA A 274 -12.88 -6.91 5.05
CA ALA A 274 -13.11 -6.15 3.82
C ALA A 274 -14.13 -5.03 4.02
N VAL A 275 -15.22 -5.29 4.74
CA VAL A 275 -16.23 -4.27 5.05
C VAL A 275 -15.64 -3.18 5.94
N GLY A 276 -14.96 -3.56 7.03
CA GLY A 276 -14.36 -2.61 7.97
C GLY A 276 -13.30 -1.74 7.29
N THR A 277 -12.38 -2.36 6.57
CA THR A 277 -11.33 -1.63 5.83
C THR A 277 -11.91 -0.68 4.79
N THR A 278 -13.04 -1.02 4.15
CA THR A 278 -13.74 -0.14 3.21
C THR A 278 -14.35 1.08 3.90
N ILE A 279 -15.06 0.88 5.01
CA ILE A 279 -15.65 1.97 5.81
C ILE A 279 -14.53 2.90 6.31
N GLY A 280 -13.51 2.31 6.93
CA GLY A 280 -12.34 3.01 7.43
C GLY A 280 -11.66 3.83 6.35
N ALA A 281 -11.34 3.23 5.20
CA ALA A 281 -10.66 3.93 4.12
C ALA A 281 -11.49 5.07 3.51
N THR A 282 -12.81 4.90 3.41
CA THR A 282 -13.71 5.95 2.93
C THR A 282 -13.64 7.17 3.86
N LEU A 283 -13.67 6.94 5.17
CA LEU A 283 -13.56 8.01 6.17
C LEU A 283 -12.16 8.64 6.17
N GLY A 284 -11.11 7.82 6.19
CA GLY A 284 -9.72 8.28 6.22
C GLY A 284 -9.36 9.10 4.99
N SER A 285 -9.81 8.69 3.80
CA SER A 285 -9.54 9.41 2.55
C SER A 285 -10.23 10.77 2.45
N ARG A 286 -11.42 10.93 3.04
CA ARG A 286 -12.13 12.22 3.11
C ARG A 286 -11.47 13.21 4.07
N VAL A 287 -10.73 12.71 5.05
CA VAL A 287 -10.15 13.53 6.12
C VAL A 287 -8.68 13.86 5.84
N MET A 288 -7.97 13.04 5.06
CA MET A 288 -6.53 13.18 4.75
C MET A 288 -6.13 14.60 4.31
N ASN A 289 -6.86 15.20 3.37
CA ASN A 289 -6.51 16.52 2.82
C ASN A 289 -6.69 17.66 3.84
N LYS A 290 -7.49 17.44 4.89
CA LYS A 290 -7.79 18.42 5.94
C LYS A 290 -6.76 18.44 7.07
N PHE A 291 -5.82 17.49 7.09
CA PHE A 291 -4.79 17.45 8.11
C PHE A 291 -3.54 18.22 7.70
N LYS A 292 -2.82 18.74 8.70
CA LYS A 292 -1.46 19.27 8.50
C LYS A 292 -0.50 18.10 8.32
N ILE A 293 0.44 18.27 7.39
CA ILE A 293 1.41 17.23 7.05
C ILE A 293 2.28 16.82 8.24
N LYS A 294 2.64 17.77 9.10
CA LYS A 294 3.34 17.48 10.37
C LYS A 294 2.62 16.39 11.18
N TRP A 295 1.30 16.51 11.34
CA TRP A 295 0.52 15.55 12.12
C TRP A 295 0.34 14.21 11.40
N LEU A 296 0.18 14.22 10.07
CA LEU A 296 0.17 12.97 9.28
C LEU A 296 1.44 12.16 9.53
N LYS A 297 2.61 12.79 9.38
CA LYS A 297 3.90 12.12 9.57
C LYS A 297 4.12 11.67 11.01
N LEU A 298 3.73 12.49 11.99
CA LEU A 298 3.92 12.17 13.40
C LEU A 298 3.06 10.97 13.82
N ILE A 299 1.76 10.99 13.48
CA ILE A 299 0.84 9.88 13.75
C ILE A 299 1.36 8.61 13.08
N PHE A 300 1.81 8.72 11.83
CA PHE A 300 2.37 7.60 11.09
C PHE A 300 3.64 7.03 11.74
N ALA A 301 4.57 7.89 12.13
CA ALA A 301 5.79 7.48 12.79
C ALA A 301 5.53 6.74 14.11
N PHE A 302 4.64 7.27 14.96
CA PHE A 302 4.31 6.63 16.24
C PHE A 302 3.62 5.28 16.06
N ILE A 303 2.63 5.20 15.16
CA ILE A 303 1.95 3.94 14.87
C ILE A 303 2.94 2.90 14.34
N MET A 304 3.80 3.28 13.39
CA MET A 304 4.79 2.36 12.83
C MET A 304 5.85 1.94 13.84
N PHE A 305 6.26 2.83 14.74
CA PHE A 305 7.19 2.48 15.81
C PHE A 305 6.58 1.44 16.75
N TYR A 306 5.34 1.66 17.19
CA TYR A 306 4.63 0.72 18.07
C TYR A 306 4.43 -0.65 17.40
N LEU A 307 3.97 -0.67 16.14
CA LEU A 307 3.77 -1.92 15.41
C LEU A 307 5.09 -2.63 15.12
N GLY A 308 6.15 -1.87 14.83
CA GLY A 308 7.51 -2.41 14.68
C GLY A 308 8.00 -3.07 15.96
N TYR A 309 7.78 -2.43 17.11
CA TYR A 309 8.10 -3.01 18.42
C TYR A 309 7.30 -4.30 18.70
N ALA A 310 5.99 -4.30 18.42
CA ALA A 310 5.13 -5.47 18.62
C ALA A 310 5.60 -6.68 17.78
N MET A 311 6.00 -6.45 16.53
CA MET A 311 6.52 -7.50 15.65
C MET A 311 7.93 -7.95 16.03
N LEU A 312 8.79 -7.02 16.47
CA LEU A 312 10.13 -7.34 16.98
C LEU A 312 10.03 -8.27 18.19
N ARG A 313 9.14 -7.96 19.15
CA ARG A 313 8.91 -8.80 20.33
C ARG A 313 8.54 -10.24 19.95
N LYS A 314 7.59 -10.42 19.03
CA LYS A 314 7.22 -11.77 18.54
C LYS A 314 8.36 -12.45 17.79
N GLY A 315 9.09 -11.72 16.95
CA GLY A 315 10.24 -12.25 16.21
C GLY A 315 11.34 -12.75 17.14
N LEU A 316 11.74 -11.96 18.14
CA LEU A 316 12.77 -12.31 19.11
C LEU A 316 12.36 -13.47 20.01
N LEU A 317 11.08 -13.53 20.41
CA LEU A 317 10.56 -14.65 21.18
C LEU A 317 10.65 -15.95 20.39
N LEU A 318 10.32 -15.93 19.09
CA LEU A 318 10.37 -17.12 18.24
C LEU A 318 11.78 -17.56 17.84
N ILE A 319 12.76 -16.64 17.80
CA ILE A 319 14.14 -16.95 17.40
C ILE A 319 15.01 -17.31 18.61
N PHE A 320 14.93 -16.52 19.67
CA PHE A 320 15.85 -16.57 20.81
C PHE A 320 15.16 -16.97 22.12
N GLY A 321 13.83 -17.11 22.15
CA GLY A 321 13.09 -17.32 23.40
C GLY A 321 13.03 -16.07 24.30
N LEU A 322 13.46 -14.92 23.80
CA LEU A 322 13.51 -13.66 24.57
C LEU A 322 12.12 -12.99 24.60
N SER A 323 11.52 -12.90 25.77
CA SER A 323 10.29 -12.13 25.99
C SER A 323 10.63 -10.68 26.35
N LEU A 324 10.55 -9.77 25.37
CA LEU A 324 10.54 -8.33 25.67
C LEU A 324 9.23 -7.94 26.36
N PRO A 325 9.22 -6.91 27.22
CA PRO A 325 8.02 -6.43 27.90
C PRO A 325 6.89 -5.99 26.96
#